data_AF-B6YT94-F1
#
_entry.id   AF-B6YT94-F1
#
_cell.length_a   1.000
_cell.length_b   1.000
_cell.length_c   1.000
_cell.angle_alpha   90.00
_cell.angle_beta   90.00
_cell.angle_gamma   90.00
#
_symmetry.space_group_name_H-M   'P 1'
#
loop_
_entity.id
_entity.type
_entity.pdbx_description
1 polymer ?
#
loop_
_entity_poly.entity_id
_entity_poly.type
_entity_poly.pdbx_seq_one_letter_code
_entity_poly.pdbx_strand_id
1 'polypeptide(L)'
;MRKYLAPLLIGVLLLSVISSGCIGEKNITASNTSPTSATPTPSENSEVVLTLIGPSGEKSLTLEGLKSLPQIEGKGGYKTKMGSIRGVGTYKGVSLKELLELVGGLSPDYNVRIVAADGYSVVVSYDFVLGKGIDTMDENGNPTEGSVVPIIAYEFNGEPITFELDGKVYPIQIALVGDDGCITPGNLWVKAVTRIEVIKPSYVSTGTNEEPKTGYITVTDFRGKEVKVSQPVNRIVAIYGLAAQMVYLIGEGEKIVGGTPMVVSDSFIQLIDPDAKDRVILAGDPTSANVEEIKKLNPDVVFTAAWGDERVNEQIESLGIPVIALDLETVESYLKSLEIIGKVLGKRNEVKEITKYYVNAMERITNKTSKFSEDQKPRVLLVMYSMKSKAFKAPGQEYFQNRLIEMAGGISVSKELPGGWNVINIEQVAEWNPDVIIVVGYSPVYPSTKIKEDILNDPAWGQIRAVKEGKIYAMPNDGESWDYPAPKWILGLYWTAKVLHPELFSDLDIMKEANDFYERFFGISINDVSLVGDIS
;
A
#
# COMPACT_ATOMS: atom_id res chain seq x y z
N MET A 1 -23.12 19.52 49.61
CA MET A 1 -24.45 19.93 49.10
C MET A 1 -24.53 19.50 47.63
N ARG A 2 -25.26 18.40 47.35
CA ARG A 2 -26.49 18.31 46.51
C ARG A 2 -26.26 18.76 45.05
N LYS A 3 -26.16 17.88 44.04
CA LYS A 3 -27.10 16.89 43.43
C LYS A 3 -28.24 17.49 42.60
N TYR A 4 -28.61 16.70 41.56
CA TYR A 4 -29.90 16.51 40.85
C TYR A 4 -29.96 17.08 39.42
N LEU A 5 -30.63 16.50 38.41
CA LEU A 5 -31.14 15.15 38.04
C LEU A 5 -31.95 15.34 36.72
N ALA A 6 -32.12 14.28 35.92
CA ALA A 6 -33.13 14.16 34.84
C ALA A 6 -34.58 14.04 35.41
N PRO A 7 -35.66 14.07 34.59
CA PRO A 7 -36.26 12.86 33.96
C PRO A 7 -36.89 13.11 32.55
N LEU A 8 -37.04 12.15 31.60
CA LEU A 8 -37.89 10.94 31.44
C LEU A 8 -39.39 11.21 31.18
N LEU A 9 -39.93 10.70 30.05
CA LEU A 9 -41.37 10.55 29.80
C LEU A 9 -41.68 9.33 28.91
N ILE A 10 -42.84 8.72 29.21
CA ILE A 10 -43.37 7.39 28.88
C ILE A 10 -44.60 7.55 27.97
N GLY A 11 -44.96 6.55 27.15
CA GLY A 11 -46.39 6.24 26.92
C GLY A 11 -46.83 5.75 25.53
N VAL A 12 -47.24 4.48 25.49
CA VAL A 12 -47.82 3.67 24.41
C VAL A 12 -49.36 3.87 24.33
N LEU A 13 -50.02 3.75 23.15
CA LEU A 13 -51.09 2.75 22.84
C LEU A 13 -51.83 2.93 21.49
N LEU A 14 -52.33 1.77 21.03
CA LEU A 14 -52.98 1.36 19.77
C LEU A 14 -54.52 1.30 19.86
N LEU A 15 -55.17 0.91 18.74
CA LEU A 15 -56.57 0.47 18.44
C LEU A 15 -57.39 1.49 17.61
N SER A 16 -58.22 1.16 16.59
CA SER A 16 -58.81 -0.11 16.11
C SER A 16 -59.57 0.07 14.76
N VAL A 17 -59.51 -0.97 13.89
CA VAL A 17 -60.60 -1.69 13.14
C VAL A 17 -61.58 -0.94 12.20
N ILE A 18 -61.76 -1.44 10.95
CA ILE A 18 -62.98 -2.08 10.38
C ILE A 18 -62.76 -2.44 8.89
N SER A 19 -63.41 -3.54 8.50
CA SER A 19 -63.37 -4.38 7.30
C SER A 19 -64.24 -3.96 6.10
N SER A 20 -64.02 -4.62 4.95
CA SER A 20 -65.02 -5.35 4.12
C SER A 20 -65.05 -5.00 2.63
N GLY A 21 -65.15 -6.04 1.78
CA GLY A 21 -65.60 -5.93 0.38
C GLY A 21 -65.28 -7.16 -0.49
N CYS A 22 -66.17 -8.17 -0.48
CA CYS A 22 -66.16 -9.39 -1.32
C CYS A 22 -66.80 -9.19 -2.71
N ILE A 23 -66.58 -10.16 -3.63
CA ILE A 23 -67.47 -10.79 -4.67
C ILE A 23 -66.50 -11.67 -5.52
N GLY A 24 -66.60 -13.00 -5.75
CA GLY A 24 -67.69 -13.92 -6.16
C GLY A 24 -67.65 -14.09 -7.70
N GLU A 25 -67.65 -15.23 -8.41
CA GLU A 25 -67.79 -16.68 -8.13
C GLU A 25 -67.62 -17.49 -9.48
N LYS A 26 -67.37 -18.81 -9.38
CA LYS A 26 -67.76 -19.95 -10.28
C LYS A 26 -66.87 -20.55 -11.41
N ASN A 27 -66.32 -21.74 -11.06
CA ASN A 27 -66.41 -23.10 -11.64
C ASN A 27 -66.14 -23.40 -13.14
N ILE A 28 -65.29 -24.42 -13.41
CA ILE A 28 -65.62 -25.72 -14.06
C ILE A 28 -64.42 -26.71 -13.92
N THR A 29 -64.76 -28.00 -13.81
CA THR A 29 -63.99 -29.22 -13.48
C THR A 29 -62.95 -29.74 -14.49
N ALA A 30 -62.12 -30.66 -13.96
CA ALA A 30 -60.88 -31.25 -14.45
C ALA A 30 -60.89 -32.13 -15.72
N SER A 31 -59.72 -32.25 -16.37
CA SER A 31 -59.21 -33.51 -16.94
C SER A 31 -57.68 -33.48 -17.16
N ASN A 32 -57.01 -34.55 -16.75
CA ASN A 32 -55.57 -34.82 -16.82
C ASN A 32 -54.96 -34.75 -18.23
N THR A 33 -53.77 -34.15 -18.40
CA THR A 33 -52.46 -34.82 -18.62
C THR A 33 -51.38 -33.83 -19.10
N SER A 34 -50.25 -33.82 -18.37
CA SER A 34 -48.88 -33.31 -18.60
C SER A 34 -48.60 -32.03 -19.44
N PRO A 35 -47.87 -31.07 -18.85
CA PRO A 35 -46.68 -30.46 -19.48
C PRO A 35 -45.49 -30.33 -18.49
N THR A 36 -44.24 -30.59 -18.87
CA THR A 36 -43.29 -29.66 -19.50
C THR A 36 -42.98 -28.41 -18.65
N SER A 37 -41.71 -28.34 -18.22
CA SER A 37 -40.92 -27.18 -17.79
C SER A 37 -41.61 -26.03 -17.03
N ALA A 38 -41.29 -25.90 -15.74
CA ALA A 38 -41.33 -24.63 -15.03
C ALA A 38 -40.07 -24.49 -14.16
N THR A 39 -39.23 -23.53 -14.53
CA THR A 39 -38.13 -22.97 -13.74
C THR A 39 -38.66 -22.47 -12.39
N PRO A 40 -38.03 -22.78 -11.25
CA PRO A 40 -38.37 -22.10 -10.01
C PRO A 40 -37.70 -20.72 -9.98
N THR A 41 -38.52 -19.68 -9.87
CA THR A 41 -38.08 -18.32 -9.53
C THR A 41 -37.43 -18.32 -8.13
N PRO A 42 -36.26 -17.70 -7.92
CA PRO A 42 -35.62 -17.68 -6.61
C PRO A 42 -36.34 -16.74 -5.64
N SER A 43 -36.43 -17.15 -4.37
CA SER A 43 -36.91 -16.33 -3.26
C SER A 43 -35.94 -15.19 -2.92
N GLU A 44 -36.39 -13.96 -3.14
CA GLU A 44 -35.75 -12.72 -2.69
C GLU A 44 -35.86 -12.56 -1.15
N ASN A 45 -34.99 -13.20 -0.36
CA ASN A 45 -34.56 -12.70 0.97
C ASN A 45 -33.51 -13.58 1.71
N SER A 46 -32.63 -14.28 1.02
CA SER A 46 -31.53 -15.00 1.68
C SER A 46 -30.33 -14.06 1.90
N GLU A 47 -29.81 -14.02 3.14
CA GLU A 47 -28.65 -13.21 3.51
C GLU A 47 -27.42 -13.62 2.68
N VAL A 48 -26.71 -12.64 2.13
CA VAL A 48 -25.43 -12.85 1.44
C VAL A 48 -24.37 -13.24 2.47
N VAL A 49 -23.70 -14.37 2.24
CA VAL A 49 -22.64 -14.87 3.11
C VAL A 49 -21.25 -14.72 2.50
N LEU A 50 -21.16 -14.58 1.17
CA LEU A 50 -19.89 -14.45 0.47
C LEU A 50 -20.04 -13.55 -0.77
N THR A 51 -19.16 -12.57 -0.91
CA THR A 51 -19.02 -11.78 -2.14
C THR A 51 -17.74 -12.19 -2.87
N LEU A 52 -17.86 -12.51 -4.16
CA LEU A 52 -16.77 -12.81 -5.07
C LEU A 52 -16.56 -11.62 -5.99
N ILE A 53 -15.31 -11.19 -6.20
CA ILE A 53 -14.96 -10.11 -7.14
C ILE A 53 -13.90 -10.66 -8.08
N GLY A 54 -14.10 -10.51 -9.39
CA GLY A 54 -13.11 -10.95 -10.37
C GLY A 54 -13.24 -10.30 -11.74
N PRO A 55 -12.47 -10.79 -12.74
CA PRO A 55 -12.40 -10.19 -14.07
C PRO A 55 -13.75 -9.98 -14.78
N SER A 56 -14.75 -10.83 -14.50
CA SER A 56 -16.08 -10.70 -15.10
C SER A 56 -17.08 -9.92 -14.24
N GLY A 57 -16.64 -9.33 -13.13
CA GLY A 57 -17.47 -8.53 -12.22
C GLY A 57 -17.59 -9.12 -10.81
N GLU A 58 -18.61 -8.66 -10.10
CA GLU A 58 -18.92 -9.08 -8.73
C GLU A 58 -20.08 -10.08 -8.71
N LYS A 59 -20.02 -11.06 -7.80
CA LYS A 59 -21.08 -12.01 -7.54
C LYS A 59 -21.25 -12.26 -6.04
N SER A 60 -22.45 -11.97 -5.53
CA SER A 60 -22.84 -12.30 -4.16
C SER A 60 -23.50 -13.67 -4.09
N LEU A 61 -23.15 -14.46 -3.09
CA LEU A 61 -23.67 -15.79 -2.82
C LEU A 61 -24.33 -15.85 -1.45
N THR A 62 -25.49 -16.48 -1.41
CA THR A 62 -26.17 -16.90 -0.18
C THR A 62 -25.68 -18.29 0.22
N LEU A 63 -25.96 -18.73 1.45
CA LEU A 63 -25.52 -20.06 1.89
C LEU A 63 -26.14 -21.18 1.04
N GLU A 64 -27.40 -21.05 0.64
CA GLU A 64 -28.06 -21.98 -0.29
C GLU A 64 -27.41 -21.95 -1.68
N GLY A 65 -27.09 -20.75 -2.17
CA GLY A 65 -26.36 -20.57 -3.43
C GLY A 65 -25.01 -21.28 -3.41
N LEU A 66 -24.26 -21.16 -2.31
CA LEU A 66 -22.99 -21.86 -2.12
C LEU A 66 -23.17 -23.37 -2.08
N LYS A 67 -24.17 -23.88 -1.35
CA LYS A 67 -24.50 -25.32 -1.27
C LYS A 67 -24.98 -25.91 -2.61
N SER A 68 -25.43 -25.08 -3.56
CA SER A 68 -25.86 -25.55 -4.89
C SER A 68 -24.72 -25.78 -5.88
N LEU A 69 -23.50 -25.31 -5.57
CA LEU A 69 -22.30 -25.51 -6.38
C LEU A 69 -21.71 -26.91 -6.17
N PRO A 70 -20.79 -27.38 -7.04
CA PRO A 70 -20.07 -28.62 -6.81
C PRO A 70 -19.39 -28.65 -5.43
N GLN A 71 -19.63 -29.73 -4.68
CA GLN A 71 -19.20 -29.84 -3.29
C GLN A 71 -17.98 -30.76 -3.19
N ILE A 72 -17.02 -30.36 -2.37
CA ILE A 72 -15.88 -31.16 -1.96
C ILE A 72 -16.03 -31.49 -0.48
N GLU A 73 -15.76 -32.74 -0.14
CA GLU A 73 -15.68 -33.22 1.23
C GLU A 73 -14.31 -33.90 1.41
N GLY A 74 -13.60 -33.55 2.48
CA GLY A 74 -12.28 -34.11 2.75
C GLY A 74 -11.84 -33.85 4.18
N LYS A 75 -10.80 -34.55 4.62
CA LYS A 75 -10.25 -34.38 5.97
C LYS A 75 -9.21 -33.28 5.97
N GLY A 76 -9.17 -32.51 7.04
CA GLY A 76 -8.15 -31.48 7.22
C GLY A 76 -7.95 -31.14 8.69
N GLY A 77 -6.89 -30.42 8.96
CA GLY A 77 -6.60 -29.83 10.26
C GLY A 77 -5.45 -28.85 10.14
N TYR A 78 -5.15 -28.12 11.21
CA TYR A 78 -4.11 -27.11 11.16
C TYR A 78 -3.25 -27.03 12.42
N LYS A 79 -1.98 -26.72 12.22
CA LYS A 79 -1.02 -26.44 13.28
C LYS A 79 -0.96 -24.94 13.53
N THR A 80 -1.28 -24.54 14.75
CA THR A 80 -1.16 -23.15 15.21
C THR A 80 0.32 -22.74 15.28
N LYS A 81 0.61 -21.42 15.28
CA LYS A 81 1.98 -20.90 15.50
C LYS A 81 2.61 -21.41 16.80
N MET A 82 1.80 -21.72 17.82
CA MET A 82 2.24 -22.27 19.11
C MET A 82 2.42 -23.79 19.10
N GLY A 83 2.33 -24.43 17.93
CA GLY A 83 2.60 -25.85 17.72
C GLY A 83 1.43 -26.79 17.99
N SER A 84 0.32 -26.31 18.56
CA SER A 84 -0.87 -27.15 18.79
C SER A 84 -1.62 -27.42 17.49
N ILE A 85 -2.06 -28.66 17.30
CA ILE A 85 -2.91 -29.08 16.19
C ILE A 85 -4.39 -28.93 16.57
N ARG A 86 -5.19 -28.35 15.68
CA ARG A 86 -6.60 -28.01 15.90
C ARG A 86 -7.42 -28.26 14.64
N GLY A 87 -8.74 -28.34 14.82
CA GLY A 87 -9.68 -28.45 13.70
C GLY A 87 -9.55 -29.75 12.91
N VAL A 88 -9.02 -30.82 13.50
CA VAL A 88 -8.91 -32.11 12.80
C VAL A 88 -10.30 -32.70 12.62
N GLY A 89 -10.69 -32.93 11.38
CA GLY A 89 -11.97 -33.54 11.06
C GLY A 89 -12.32 -33.43 9.58
N THR A 90 -13.58 -33.75 9.26
CA THR A 90 -14.10 -33.70 7.90
C THR A 90 -14.72 -32.33 7.65
N TYR A 91 -14.27 -31.65 6.61
CA TYR A 91 -14.85 -30.40 6.15
C TYR A 91 -15.57 -30.61 4.83
N LYS A 92 -16.66 -29.87 4.65
CA LYS A 92 -17.45 -29.87 3.42
C LYS A 92 -17.73 -28.46 2.95
N GLY A 93 -17.53 -28.24 1.65
CA GLY A 93 -17.51 -26.90 1.07
C GLY A 93 -17.39 -26.89 -0.46
N VAL A 94 -17.09 -25.72 -1.02
CA VAL A 94 -16.86 -25.53 -2.46
C VAL A 94 -15.40 -25.14 -2.67
N SER A 95 -14.77 -25.65 -3.74
CA SER A 95 -13.37 -25.30 -4.01
C SER A 95 -13.20 -23.81 -4.32
N LEU A 96 -12.08 -23.25 -3.86
CA LEU A 96 -11.75 -21.85 -4.16
C LEU A 96 -11.65 -21.63 -5.67
N LYS A 97 -11.09 -22.60 -6.40
CA LYS A 97 -11.03 -22.58 -7.87
C LYS A 97 -12.40 -22.44 -8.52
N GLU A 98 -13.37 -23.29 -8.16
CA GLU A 98 -14.73 -23.24 -8.75
C GLU A 98 -15.45 -21.94 -8.43
N LEU A 99 -15.25 -21.38 -7.22
CA LEU A 99 -15.81 -20.09 -6.86
C LEU A 99 -15.28 -18.99 -7.78
N LEU A 100 -13.97 -18.97 -8.05
CA LEU A 100 -13.36 -17.93 -8.87
C LEU A 100 -13.76 -18.02 -10.35
N GLU A 101 -14.06 -19.22 -10.86
CA GLU A 101 -14.63 -19.38 -12.21
C GLU A 101 -15.97 -18.63 -12.38
N LEU A 102 -16.73 -18.43 -11.31
CA LEU A 102 -17.99 -17.67 -11.36
C LEU A 102 -17.80 -16.17 -11.62
N VAL A 103 -16.57 -15.66 -11.44
CA VAL A 103 -16.22 -14.25 -11.63
C VAL A 103 -15.10 -14.05 -12.66
N GLY A 104 -14.97 -14.99 -13.61
CA GLY A 104 -14.03 -14.87 -14.74
C GLY A 104 -12.73 -15.64 -14.57
N GLY A 105 -12.64 -16.49 -13.54
CA GLY A 105 -11.52 -17.39 -13.31
C GLY A 105 -10.29 -16.68 -12.74
N LEU A 106 -9.21 -17.44 -12.64
CA LEU A 106 -7.92 -16.98 -12.14
C LEU A 106 -6.82 -17.43 -13.11
N SER A 107 -5.92 -16.52 -13.49
CA SER A 107 -4.70 -16.88 -14.24
C SER A 107 -3.47 -16.81 -13.31
N PRO A 108 -2.32 -17.39 -13.71
CA PRO A 108 -1.07 -17.31 -12.95
C PRO A 108 -0.60 -15.89 -12.64
N ASP A 109 -1.10 -14.89 -13.37
CA ASP A 109 -0.73 -13.48 -13.20
C ASP A 109 -1.56 -12.76 -12.12
N TYR A 110 -2.42 -13.48 -11.39
CA TYR A 110 -3.34 -12.93 -10.40
C TYR A 110 -3.21 -13.63 -9.06
N ASN A 111 -3.46 -12.87 -7.99
CA ASN A 111 -3.59 -13.37 -6.63
C ASN A 111 -5.06 -13.31 -6.19
N VAL A 112 -5.33 -13.90 -5.04
CA VAL A 112 -6.66 -13.90 -4.43
C VAL A 112 -6.56 -13.30 -3.04
N ARG A 113 -7.25 -12.19 -2.80
CA ARG A 113 -7.42 -11.63 -1.46
C ARG A 113 -8.64 -12.26 -0.81
N ILE A 114 -8.47 -12.83 0.37
CA ILE A 114 -9.55 -13.39 1.19
C ILE A 114 -9.72 -12.47 2.39
N VAL A 115 -10.94 -11.97 2.62
CA VAL A 115 -11.26 -11.00 3.67
C VAL A 115 -12.26 -11.60 4.64
N ALA A 116 -11.95 -11.49 5.92
CA ALA A 116 -12.79 -11.91 7.03
C ALA A 116 -13.57 -10.74 7.63
N ALA A 117 -14.62 -11.05 8.39
CA ALA A 117 -15.51 -10.08 9.00
C ALA A 117 -14.86 -9.17 10.05
N ASP A 118 -13.77 -9.61 10.68
CA ASP A 118 -13.00 -8.85 11.66
C ASP A 118 -11.97 -7.91 11.01
N GLY A 119 -11.98 -7.79 9.68
CA GLY A 119 -11.02 -7.00 8.91
C GLY A 119 -9.71 -7.72 8.61
N TYR A 120 -9.50 -8.94 9.13
CA TYR A 120 -8.35 -9.74 8.72
C TYR A 120 -8.43 -10.06 7.23
N SER A 121 -7.32 -9.91 6.52
CA SER A 121 -7.22 -10.37 5.14
C SER A 121 -5.90 -11.09 4.87
N VAL A 122 -5.94 -12.01 3.92
CA VAL A 122 -4.75 -12.71 3.43
C VAL A 122 -4.77 -12.72 1.90
N VAL A 123 -3.60 -12.53 1.30
CA VAL A 123 -3.42 -12.68 -0.15
C VAL A 123 -2.76 -14.02 -0.40
N VAL A 124 -3.41 -14.85 -1.22
CA VAL A 124 -2.93 -16.16 -1.61
C VAL A 124 -2.65 -16.21 -3.11
N SER A 125 -1.66 -17.01 -3.51
CA SER A 125 -1.22 -17.10 -4.90
C SER A 125 -2.16 -17.95 -5.77
N TYR A 126 -1.99 -17.83 -7.09
CA TYR A 126 -2.56 -18.78 -8.04
C TYR A 126 -2.28 -20.24 -7.67
N ASP A 127 -1.03 -20.55 -7.30
CA ASP A 127 -0.63 -21.91 -6.93
C ASP A 127 -1.32 -22.39 -5.65
N PHE A 128 -1.48 -21.51 -4.65
CA PHE A 128 -2.26 -21.84 -3.45
C PHE A 128 -3.68 -22.25 -3.80
N VAL A 129 -4.36 -21.50 -4.68
CA VAL A 129 -5.74 -21.79 -5.13
C VAL A 129 -5.83 -23.17 -5.80
N LEU A 130 -4.74 -23.59 -6.45
CA LEU A 130 -4.61 -24.93 -7.04
C LEU A 130 -4.15 -26.01 -6.05
N GLY A 131 -3.97 -25.68 -4.77
CA GLY A 131 -3.50 -26.61 -3.75
C GLY A 131 -2.00 -26.88 -3.75
N LYS A 132 -1.21 -26.07 -4.47
CA LYS A 132 0.24 -26.24 -4.63
C LYS A 132 1.03 -25.37 -3.65
N GLY A 133 2.24 -25.83 -3.30
CA GLY A 133 3.16 -25.08 -2.45
C GLY A 133 2.70 -24.93 -1.00
N ILE A 134 1.80 -25.80 -0.53
CA ILE A 134 1.30 -25.81 0.83
C ILE A 134 1.97 -26.96 1.58
N ASP A 135 2.69 -26.62 2.65
CA ASP A 135 3.31 -27.63 3.51
C ASP A 135 2.23 -28.49 4.19
N THR A 136 2.40 -29.80 4.11
CA THR A 136 1.52 -30.77 4.78
C THR A 136 2.26 -31.56 5.85
N MET A 137 1.57 -31.89 6.93
CA MET A 137 2.07 -32.65 8.06
C MET A 137 1.09 -33.75 8.48
N ASP A 138 1.59 -34.78 9.17
CA ASP A 138 0.75 -35.74 9.89
C ASP A 138 0.22 -35.16 11.22
N GLU A 139 -0.61 -35.92 11.94
CA GLU A 139 -1.16 -35.53 13.25
C GLU A 139 -0.10 -35.40 14.36
N ASN A 140 1.12 -35.85 14.13
CA ASN A 140 2.25 -35.66 15.04
C ASN A 140 3.09 -34.42 14.66
N GLY A 141 2.77 -33.75 13.55
CA GLY A 141 3.47 -32.59 13.03
C GLY A 141 4.71 -32.92 12.20
N ASN A 142 4.88 -34.16 11.76
CA ASN A 142 5.95 -34.56 10.84
C ASN A 142 5.58 -34.18 9.41
N PRO A 143 6.52 -33.67 8.58
CA PRO A 143 6.24 -33.36 7.16
C PRO A 143 5.75 -34.58 6.37
N THR A 144 4.83 -34.35 5.43
CA THR A 144 4.26 -35.34 4.51
C THR A 144 4.20 -34.77 3.09
N GLU A 145 4.12 -35.63 2.06
CA GLU A 145 3.95 -35.22 0.65
C GLU A 145 2.45 -35.20 0.24
N GLY A 146 1.59 -34.64 1.10
CA GLY A 146 0.16 -34.58 0.86
C GLY A 146 -0.23 -33.51 -0.15
N SER A 147 -1.31 -33.75 -0.89
CA SER A 147 -1.98 -32.71 -1.69
C SER A 147 -3.22 -32.24 -0.95
N VAL A 148 -3.47 -30.93 -0.99
CA VAL A 148 -4.67 -30.32 -0.38
C VAL A 148 -5.45 -29.53 -1.41
N VAL A 149 -6.74 -29.38 -1.15
CA VAL A 149 -7.64 -28.49 -1.89
C VAL A 149 -8.14 -27.41 -0.94
N PRO A 150 -7.89 -26.13 -1.23
CA PRO A 150 -8.53 -25.04 -0.51
C PRO A 150 -10.01 -24.95 -0.86
N ILE A 151 -10.85 -24.98 0.17
CA ILE A 151 -12.30 -24.87 0.05
C ILE A 151 -12.82 -23.73 0.93
N ILE A 152 -13.95 -23.14 0.53
CA ILE A 152 -14.83 -22.42 1.47
C ILE A 152 -15.74 -23.46 2.09
N ALA A 153 -15.43 -23.85 3.32
CA ALA A 153 -16.18 -24.81 4.10
C ALA A 153 -17.36 -24.13 4.81
N TYR A 154 -18.51 -24.82 4.82
CA TYR A 154 -19.71 -24.43 5.57
C TYR A 154 -20.16 -25.51 6.56
N GLU A 155 -19.56 -26.70 6.51
CA GLU A 155 -19.83 -27.82 7.40
C GLU A 155 -18.51 -28.40 7.95
N PHE A 156 -18.50 -28.75 9.23
CA PHE A 156 -17.41 -29.44 9.93
C PHE A 156 -17.97 -30.62 10.72
N ASN A 157 -17.50 -31.83 10.42
CA ASN A 157 -18.00 -33.10 10.97
C ASN A 157 -19.52 -33.27 10.83
N GLY A 158 -20.09 -32.81 9.71
CA GLY A 158 -21.53 -32.88 9.42
C GLY A 158 -22.38 -31.78 10.08
N GLU A 159 -21.78 -30.94 10.91
CA GLU A 159 -22.45 -29.83 11.58
C GLU A 159 -22.18 -28.49 10.87
N PRO A 160 -23.14 -27.56 10.82
CA PRO A 160 -22.92 -26.22 10.27
C PRO A 160 -21.81 -25.48 11.01
N ILE A 161 -20.91 -24.84 10.26
CA ILE A 161 -19.89 -23.97 10.85
C ILE A 161 -20.58 -22.71 11.39
N THR A 162 -20.27 -22.36 12.63
CA THR A 162 -20.79 -21.16 13.29
C THR A 162 -19.65 -20.40 13.96
N PHE A 163 -19.27 -19.27 13.37
CA PHE A 163 -18.34 -18.33 14.00
C PHE A 163 -19.10 -17.07 14.40
N GLU A 164 -19.15 -16.77 15.69
CA GLU A 164 -19.82 -15.58 16.20
C GLU A 164 -18.82 -14.43 16.39
N LEU A 165 -19.15 -13.27 15.83
CA LEU A 165 -18.40 -12.02 15.98
C LEU A 165 -19.41 -10.88 16.09
N ASP A 166 -19.30 -10.07 17.14
CA ASP A 166 -20.17 -8.93 17.43
C ASP A 166 -21.68 -9.25 17.36
N GLY A 167 -22.06 -10.44 17.83
CA GLY A 167 -23.45 -10.92 17.84
C GLY A 167 -23.99 -11.35 16.48
N LYS A 168 -23.13 -11.42 15.45
CA LYS A 168 -23.45 -11.97 14.12
C LYS A 168 -22.75 -13.31 13.91
N VAL A 169 -23.47 -14.28 13.33
CA VAL A 169 -22.93 -15.60 12.96
C VAL A 169 -22.44 -15.57 11.51
N TYR A 170 -21.20 -15.98 11.30
CA TYR A 170 -20.57 -16.16 10.01
C TYR A 170 -20.43 -17.66 9.73
N PRO A 171 -21.11 -18.19 8.70
CA PRO A 171 -21.26 -19.63 8.52
C PRO A 171 -20.16 -20.30 7.69
N ILE A 172 -19.10 -19.57 7.33
CA ILE A 172 -18.08 -20.05 6.39
C ILE A 172 -16.65 -19.72 6.83
N GLN A 173 -15.71 -20.58 6.42
CA GLN A 173 -14.28 -20.40 6.62
C GLN A 173 -13.47 -21.04 5.49
N ILE A 174 -12.20 -20.67 5.34
CA ILE A 174 -11.24 -21.43 4.54
C ILE A 174 -10.87 -22.71 5.29
N ALA A 175 -10.91 -23.84 4.60
CA ALA A 175 -10.34 -25.11 5.04
C ALA A 175 -9.44 -25.68 3.94
N LEU A 176 -8.37 -26.36 4.35
CA LEU A 176 -7.47 -27.10 3.46
C LEU A 176 -7.72 -28.58 3.68
N VAL A 177 -8.26 -29.26 2.66
CA VAL A 177 -8.71 -30.66 2.78
C VAL A 177 -7.98 -31.60 1.83
N GLY A 178 -7.75 -32.83 2.27
CA GLY A 178 -7.21 -33.93 1.46
C GLY A 178 -7.70 -35.29 1.96
N ASP A 179 -7.31 -36.36 1.28
CA ASP A 179 -7.81 -37.71 1.55
C ASP A 179 -7.24 -38.33 2.85
N ASP A 180 -6.05 -37.90 3.27
CA ASP A 180 -5.26 -38.53 4.36
C ASP A 180 -5.23 -37.75 5.69
N GLY A 181 -6.11 -36.77 5.90
CA GLY A 181 -6.15 -36.03 7.18
C GLY A 181 -4.94 -35.12 7.41
N CYS A 182 -4.43 -34.54 6.32
CA CYS A 182 -3.31 -33.60 6.32
C CYS A 182 -3.50 -32.42 7.29
N ILE A 183 -2.44 -32.13 8.04
CA ILE A 183 -2.32 -30.95 8.88
C ILE A 183 -1.53 -29.88 8.11
N THR A 184 -2.04 -28.66 8.06
CA THR A 184 -1.41 -27.54 7.33
C THR A 184 -1.11 -26.35 8.27
N PRO A 185 -0.30 -25.36 7.86
CA PRO A 185 -0.08 -24.15 8.65
C PRO A 185 -1.38 -23.38 8.93
N GLY A 186 -1.63 -23.06 10.19
CA GLY A 186 -2.89 -22.43 10.63
C GLY A 186 -3.12 -20.99 10.15
N ASN A 187 -2.08 -20.29 9.70
CA ASN A 187 -2.21 -18.96 9.08
C ASN A 187 -2.96 -18.98 7.73
N LEU A 188 -3.18 -20.17 7.15
CA LEU A 188 -3.94 -20.35 5.92
C LEU A 188 -5.44 -20.63 6.17
N TRP A 189 -5.85 -20.75 7.44
CA TRP A 189 -7.21 -21.07 7.86
C TRP A 189 -7.94 -19.81 8.35
N VAL A 190 -8.70 -19.20 7.45
CA VAL A 190 -9.40 -17.93 7.69
C VAL A 190 -10.86 -18.19 8.08
N LYS A 191 -11.26 -17.74 9.27
CA LYS A 191 -12.66 -17.83 9.74
C LYS A 191 -13.45 -16.60 9.29
N ALA A 192 -14.78 -16.72 9.33
CA ALA A 192 -15.70 -15.61 9.05
C ALA A 192 -15.42 -14.91 7.72
N VAL A 193 -15.13 -15.69 6.67
CA VAL A 193 -14.87 -15.14 5.34
C VAL A 193 -16.12 -14.43 4.86
N THR A 194 -15.97 -13.21 4.34
CA THR A 194 -17.08 -12.43 3.77
C THR A 194 -16.83 -12.06 2.32
N ARG A 195 -15.56 -11.99 1.91
CA ARG A 195 -15.19 -11.56 0.55
C ARG A 195 -13.96 -12.29 0.02
N ILE A 196 -13.98 -12.58 -1.28
CA ILE A 196 -12.85 -13.14 -2.04
C ILE A 196 -12.69 -12.32 -3.32
N GLU A 197 -11.50 -11.77 -3.54
CA GLU A 197 -11.23 -10.86 -4.66
C GLU A 197 -10.07 -11.40 -5.49
N VAL A 198 -10.27 -11.60 -6.80
CA VAL A 198 -9.19 -11.75 -7.77
C VAL A 198 -8.54 -10.39 -7.91
N ILE A 199 -7.35 -10.27 -7.33
CA ILE A 199 -6.56 -9.06 -7.40
C ILE A 199 -5.39 -9.29 -8.34
N LYS A 200 -5.03 -8.26 -9.11
CA LYS A 200 -3.68 -8.25 -9.67
C LYS A 200 -2.71 -8.28 -8.50
N PRO A 201 -1.54 -8.92 -8.60
CA PRO A 201 -0.55 -8.91 -7.57
C PRO A 201 -0.16 -7.45 -7.28
N SER A 202 -0.78 -6.85 -6.26
CA SER A 202 -0.07 -5.93 -5.40
C SER A 202 0.93 -6.81 -4.68
N TYR A 203 2.20 -6.69 -5.06
CA TYR A 203 3.26 -7.59 -4.60
C TYR A 203 3.53 -7.35 -3.11
N VAL A 204 2.69 -7.90 -2.25
CA VAL A 204 3.18 -8.43 -0.98
C VAL A 204 3.93 -9.70 -1.36
N SER A 205 5.26 -9.61 -1.29
CA SER A 205 6.20 -10.69 -1.57
C SER A 205 5.88 -11.93 -0.71
N THR A 206 5.07 -12.85 -1.22
CA THR A 206 5.31 -14.27 -0.95
C THR A 206 6.33 -14.72 -1.98
N GLY A 207 7.57 -14.85 -1.53
CA GLY A 207 8.69 -15.23 -2.37
C GLY A 207 8.33 -16.49 -3.15
N THR A 208 8.41 -16.42 -4.48
CA THR A 208 8.79 -17.60 -5.24
C THR A 208 10.12 -18.06 -4.64
N ASN A 209 10.19 -19.31 -4.17
CA ASN A 209 11.45 -20.00 -3.89
C ASN A 209 12.27 -20.06 -5.19
N GLU A 210 12.85 -18.94 -5.63
CA GLU A 210 14.18 -19.00 -6.20
C GLU A 210 15.06 -19.47 -5.05
N GLU A 211 15.76 -20.59 -5.23
CA GLU A 211 16.82 -20.99 -4.29
C GLU A 211 17.66 -19.75 -3.97
N PRO A 212 17.98 -19.50 -2.67
CA PRO A 212 18.77 -18.34 -2.31
C PRO A 212 20.02 -18.34 -3.17
N LYS A 213 20.19 -17.29 -4.00
CA LYS A 213 21.38 -17.15 -4.85
C LYS A 213 22.58 -17.16 -3.92
N THR A 214 23.33 -18.26 -3.93
CA THR A 214 24.52 -18.40 -3.10
C THR A 214 25.72 -17.83 -3.85
N GLY A 215 26.61 -17.12 -3.15
CA GLY A 215 27.80 -16.52 -3.73
C GLY A 215 27.85 -15.01 -3.57
N TYR A 216 28.31 -14.31 -4.61
CA TYR A 216 28.51 -12.87 -4.57
C TYR A 216 27.89 -12.18 -5.77
N ILE A 217 27.46 -10.94 -5.55
CA ILE A 217 27.10 -10.02 -6.61
C ILE A 217 28.00 -8.79 -6.59
N THR A 218 28.42 -8.34 -7.77
CA THR A 218 29.17 -7.10 -7.93
C THR A 218 28.30 -6.03 -8.56
N VAL A 219 28.33 -4.84 -7.96
CA VAL A 219 27.69 -3.62 -8.48
C VAL A 219 28.70 -2.48 -8.50
N THR A 220 28.49 -1.50 -9.36
CA THR A 220 29.25 -0.25 -9.35
C THR A 220 28.38 0.82 -8.72
N ASP A 221 28.88 1.47 -7.68
CA ASP A 221 28.17 2.53 -6.98
C ASP A 221 28.43 3.92 -7.61
N PHE A 222 27.83 4.98 -7.06
CA PHE A 222 27.98 6.35 -7.60
C PHE A 222 29.34 7.00 -7.31
N ARG A 223 30.24 6.33 -6.58
CA ARG A 223 31.66 6.71 -6.48
C ARG A 223 32.50 6.08 -7.61
N GLY A 224 31.88 5.28 -8.47
CA GLY A 224 32.56 4.49 -9.50
C GLY A 224 33.26 3.25 -8.94
N LYS A 225 32.97 2.85 -7.69
CA LYS A 225 33.61 1.72 -7.03
C LYS A 225 32.87 0.43 -7.31
N GLU A 226 33.60 -0.63 -7.66
CA GLU A 226 33.05 -1.99 -7.71
C GLU A 226 32.94 -2.57 -6.29
N VAL A 227 31.72 -2.88 -5.88
CA VAL A 227 31.39 -3.38 -4.55
C VAL A 227 30.88 -4.81 -4.68
N LYS A 228 31.55 -5.73 -3.98
CA LYS A 228 31.21 -7.16 -3.94
C LYS A 228 30.40 -7.45 -2.68
N VAL A 229 29.17 -7.92 -2.84
CA VAL A 229 28.22 -8.19 -1.75
C VAL A 229 27.89 -9.67 -1.70
N SER A 230 27.93 -10.27 -0.51
CA SER A 230 27.52 -11.66 -0.29
C SER A 230 26.02 -11.81 -0.47
N GLN A 231 25.57 -12.97 -0.96
CA GLN A 231 24.17 -13.29 -1.14
C GLN A 231 23.80 -14.55 -0.33
N PRO A 232 22.57 -14.63 0.22
CA PRO A 232 21.53 -13.59 0.23
C PRO A 232 21.82 -12.45 1.23
N VAL A 233 21.33 -11.25 0.94
CA VAL A 233 21.35 -10.11 1.89
C VAL A 233 20.17 -10.23 2.84
N ASN A 234 20.45 -10.24 4.15
CA ASN A 234 19.47 -10.37 5.24
C ASN A 234 19.57 -9.24 6.27
N ARG A 235 20.72 -8.57 6.37
CA ARG A 235 20.97 -7.49 7.33
C ARG A 235 21.49 -6.26 6.62
N ILE A 236 20.66 -5.22 6.58
CA ILE A 236 20.95 -3.96 5.90
C ILE A 236 21.17 -2.88 6.95
N VAL A 237 22.18 -2.05 6.76
CA VAL A 237 22.27 -0.75 7.44
C VAL A 237 22.08 0.35 6.40
N ALA A 238 21.11 1.23 6.59
CA ALA A 238 20.79 2.32 5.67
C ALA A 238 21.02 3.67 6.36
N ILE A 239 22.25 4.19 6.28
CA ILE A 239 22.63 5.50 6.85
C ILE A 239 22.26 6.67 5.94
N TYR A 240 21.60 6.41 4.82
CA TYR A 240 20.89 7.42 4.04
C TYR A 240 19.39 7.13 4.10
N GLY A 241 18.61 8.03 4.72
CA GLY A 241 17.17 7.80 4.98
C GLY A 241 16.36 7.47 3.72
N LEU A 242 16.65 8.15 2.61
CA LEU A 242 16.01 7.87 1.32
C LEU A 242 16.33 6.46 0.79
N ALA A 243 17.55 5.95 1.04
CA ALA A 243 17.90 4.59 0.68
C ALA A 243 17.07 3.57 1.48
N ALA A 244 16.80 3.85 2.76
CA ALA A 244 15.92 3.00 3.57
C ALA A 244 14.50 2.94 2.98
N GLN A 245 13.94 4.08 2.56
CA GLN A 245 12.63 4.11 1.91
C GLN A 245 12.60 3.35 0.59
N MET A 246 13.67 3.38 -0.21
CA MET A 246 13.77 2.55 -1.42
C MET A 246 13.75 1.05 -1.09
N VAL A 247 14.40 0.65 -0.01
CA VAL A 247 14.36 -0.74 0.46
C VAL A 247 12.94 -1.13 0.90
N TYR A 248 12.19 -0.23 1.55
CA TYR A 248 10.76 -0.43 1.82
C TYR A 248 9.92 -0.51 0.54
N LEU A 249 10.15 0.38 -0.44
CA LEU A 249 9.47 0.38 -1.74
C LEU A 249 9.68 -0.93 -2.51
N ILE A 250 10.86 -1.55 -2.37
CA ILE A 250 11.19 -2.85 -2.96
C ILE A 250 10.55 -4.04 -2.20
N GLY A 251 10.04 -3.80 -0.99
CA GLY A 251 9.40 -4.81 -0.14
C GLY A 251 10.35 -5.54 0.80
N GLU A 252 11.52 -4.96 1.12
CA GLU A 252 12.59 -5.61 1.90
C GLU A 252 12.97 -4.83 3.17
N GLY A 253 12.11 -3.91 3.62
CA GLY A 253 12.36 -3.03 4.77
C GLY A 253 12.61 -3.75 6.10
N GLU A 254 12.03 -4.94 6.29
CA GLU A 254 12.24 -5.79 7.48
C GLU A 254 13.71 -6.24 7.66
N LYS A 255 14.54 -6.12 6.62
CA LYS A 255 15.98 -6.43 6.68
C LYS A 255 16.82 -5.29 7.23
N ILE A 256 16.28 -4.08 7.40
CA ILE A 256 17.02 -2.91 7.87
C ILE A 256 17.26 -2.99 9.38
N VAL A 257 18.47 -3.35 9.82
CA VAL A 257 18.81 -3.48 11.25
C VAL A 257 19.46 -2.23 11.83
N GLY A 258 19.83 -1.27 10.99
CA GLY A 258 20.27 0.05 11.45
C GLY A 258 20.09 1.13 10.41
N GLY A 259 20.00 2.38 10.88
CA GLY A 259 19.77 3.51 9.98
C GLY A 259 19.80 4.86 10.67
N THR A 260 19.21 5.85 9.99
CA THR A 260 19.12 7.23 10.48
C THR A 260 17.90 7.43 11.40
N PRO A 261 17.82 8.54 12.16
CA PRO A 261 16.60 8.89 12.89
C PRO A 261 15.35 8.93 12.02
N MET A 262 15.50 9.30 10.74
CA MET A 262 14.40 9.33 9.77
C MET A 262 13.69 7.98 9.69
N VAL A 263 14.43 6.86 9.65
CA VAL A 263 13.84 5.51 9.54
C VAL A 263 12.98 5.16 10.76
N VAL A 264 13.38 5.63 11.95
CA VAL A 264 12.72 5.30 13.22
C VAL A 264 11.59 6.27 13.55
N SER A 265 11.69 7.53 13.14
CA SER A 265 10.70 8.57 13.44
C SER A 265 9.65 8.78 12.35
N ASP A 266 9.86 8.21 11.16
CA ASP A 266 8.96 8.39 10.04
C ASP A 266 7.62 7.70 10.27
N SER A 267 6.53 8.48 10.30
CA SER A 267 5.20 7.94 10.63
C SER A 267 4.66 6.98 9.56
N PHE A 268 5.10 7.12 8.30
CA PHE A 268 4.71 6.22 7.24
C PHE A 268 5.42 4.86 7.39
N ILE A 269 6.71 4.86 7.69
CA ILE A 269 7.46 3.63 8.01
C ILE A 269 6.84 2.95 9.23
N GLN A 270 6.49 3.69 10.29
CA GLN A 270 5.82 3.11 11.46
C GLN A 270 4.44 2.51 11.16
N LEU A 271 3.77 2.98 10.10
CA LEU A 271 2.49 2.42 9.66
C LEU A 271 2.70 1.08 8.93
N ILE A 272 3.70 0.99 8.05
CA ILE A 272 3.94 -0.21 7.21
C ILE A 272 4.86 -1.24 7.87
N ASP A 273 5.65 -0.83 8.87
CA ASP A 273 6.55 -1.66 9.66
C ASP A 273 6.60 -1.16 11.11
N PRO A 274 5.59 -1.52 11.92
CA PRO A 274 5.51 -1.10 13.32
C PRO A 274 6.68 -1.57 14.19
N ASP A 275 7.35 -2.67 13.81
CA ASP A 275 8.48 -3.24 14.55
C ASP A 275 9.81 -2.51 14.26
N ALA A 276 9.85 -1.65 13.23
CA ALA A 276 11.05 -0.90 12.85
C ALA A 276 11.65 -0.12 14.02
N LYS A 277 10.81 0.44 14.90
CA LYS A 277 11.27 1.27 16.03
C LYS A 277 12.11 0.50 17.05
N ASP A 278 11.79 -0.78 17.26
CA ASP A 278 12.50 -1.65 18.20
C ASP A 278 13.65 -2.40 17.52
N ARG A 279 13.53 -2.67 16.22
CA ARG A 279 14.48 -3.43 15.41
C ARG A 279 15.64 -2.60 14.87
N VAL A 280 15.41 -1.33 14.49
CA VAL A 280 16.39 -0.46 13.82
C VAL A 280 17.21 0.31 14.84
N ILE A 281 18.52 0.05 14.87
CA ILE A 281 19.46 0.80 15.71
C ILE A 281 20.00 2.03 14.97
N LEU A 282 20.04 3.17 15.65
CA LEU A 282 20.58 4.41 15.08
C LEU A 282 22.08 4.28 14.84
N ALA A 283 22.47 4.36 13.57
CA ALA A 283 23.84 4.17 13.10
C ALA A 283 24.48 5.48 12.59
N GLY A 284 23.78 6.62 12.70
CA GLY A 284 24.21 7.94 12.23
C GLY A 284 23.73 8.23 10.80
N ASP A 285 24.48 9.06 10.07
CA ASP A 285 24.16 9.57 8.72
C ASP A 285 25.40 9.48 7.79
N PRO A 286 25.31 9.84 6.49
CA PRO A 286 26.42 9.66 5.54
C PRO A 286 27.68 10.47 5.88
N THR A 287 27.61 11.42 6.81
CA THR A 287 28.73 12.28 7.23
C THR A 287 29.24 12.01 8.65
N SER A 288 28.45 11.31 9.46
CA SER A 288 28.75 11.13 10.89
C SER A 288 28.36 9.75 11.44
N ALA A 289 28.42 8.72 10.60
CA ALA A 289 28.04 7.36 10.99
C ALA A 289 28.89 6.79 12.14
N ASN A 290 28.25 6.05 13.04
CA ASN A 290 28.92 5.35 14.13
C ASN A 290 29.44 3.99 13.65
N VAL A 291 30.69 3.96 13.22
CA VAL A 291 31.35 2.77 12.65
C VAL A 291 31.37 1.58 13.61
N GLU A 292 31.55 1.81 14.91
CA GLU A 292 31.53 0.72 15.91
C GLU A 292 30.14 0.10 16.05
N GLU A 293 29.10 0.94 16.01
CA GLU A 293 27.72 0.46 16.08
C GLU A 293 27.32 -0.31 14.82
N ILE A 294 27.69 0.20 13.64
CA ILE A 294 27.52 -0.50 12.37
C ILE A 294 28.17 -1.87 12.41
N LYS A 295 29.38 -1.99 12.96
CA LYS A 295 30.06 -3.28 13.10
C LYS A 295 29.28 -4.27 13.97
N LYS A 296 28.76 -3.83 15.11
CA LYS A 296 27.98 -4.69 16.02
C LYS A 296 26.71 -5.23 15.38
N LEU A 297 26.13 -4.47 14.46
CA LEU A 297 24.94 -4.89 13.71
C LEU A 297 25.23 -6.00 12.70
N ASN A 298 26.50 -6.32 12.43
CA ASN A 298 26.91 -7.35 11.47
C ASN A 298 26.13 -7.31 10.14
N PRO A 299 26.14 -6.17 9.42
CA PRO A 299 25.38 -6.03 8.18
C PRO A 299 26.05 -6.76 7.01
N ASP A 300 25.23 -7.24 6.08
CA ASP A 300 25.68 -7.76 4.80
C ASP A 300 26.02 -6.63 3.81
N VAL A 301 25.39 -5.47 3.99
CA VAL A 301 25.61 -4.27 3.17
C VAL A 301 25.21 -2.99 3.92
N VAL A 302 25.94 -1.91 3.67
CA VAL A 302 25.59 -0.55 4.09
C VAL A 302 25.21 0.28 2.87
N PHE A 303 24.01 0.88 2.87
CA PHE A 303 23.61 1.90 1.91
C PHE A 303 23.85 3.30 2.48
N THR A 304 24.58 4.12 1.73
CA THR A 304 24.96 5.50 2.08
C THR A 304 24.71 6.44 0.89
N ALA A 305 24.97 7.73 1.06
CA ALA A 305 24.85 8.71 -0.01
C ALA A 305 26.21 9.02 -0.67
N ALA A 306 26.22 9.25 -1.98
CA ALA A 306 27.43 9.61 -2.73
C ALA A 306 28.04 10.96 -2.33
N TRP A 307 27.23 11.88 -1.80
CA TRP A 307 27.69 13.14 -1.23
C TRP A 307 28.23 13.01 0.21
N GLY A 308 28.15 11.83 0.83
CA GLY A 308 28.62 11.57 2.18
C GLY A 308 30.14 11.74 2.36
N ASP A 309 30.60 11.71 3.61
CA ASP A 309 32.03 11.80 3.91
C ASP A 309 32.71 10.47 3.56
N GLU A 310 33.60 10.50 2.57
CA GLU A 310 34.31 9.30 2.12
C GLU A 310 35.16 8.67 3.22
N ARG A 311 35.64 9.45 4.20
CA ARG A 311 36.37 8.89 5.35
C ARG A 311 35.49 7.95 6.18
N VAL A 312 34.21 8.25 6.31
CA VAL A 312 33.24 7.40 7.03
C VAL A 312 33.04 6.10 6.25
N ASN A 313 32.89 6.20 4.92
CA ASN A 313 32.74 5.02 4.05
C ASN A 313 33.98 4.11 4.14
N GLU A 314 35.19 4.67 4.00
CA GLU A 314 36.44 3.92 4.08
C GLU A 314 36.62 3.22 5.44
N GLN A 315 36.21 3.86 6.55
CA GLN A 315 36.27 3.26 7.87
C GLN A 315 35.36 2.04 8.00
N ILE A 316 34.13 2.11 7.46
CA ILE A 316 33.21 0.98 7.45
C ILE A 316 33.75 -0.15 6.57
N GLU A 317 34.25 0.19 5.37
CA GLU A 317 34.82 -0.78 4.43
C GLU A 317 36.07 -1.48 4.97
N SER A 318 36.89 -0.78 5.77
CA SER A 318 38.08 -1.36 6.44
C SER A 318 37.76 -2.53 7.38
N LEU A 319 36.49 -2.65 7.79
CA LEU A 319 35.97 -3.76 8.60
C LEU A 319 35.52 -4.96 7.76
N GLY A 320 35.65 -4.90 6.43
CA GLY A 320 35.19 -5.93 5.50
C GLY A 320 33.68 -5.85 5.18
N ILE A 321 33.02 -4.75 5.56
CA ILE A 321 31.60 -4.53 5.32
C ILE A 321 31.42 -3.84 3.95
N PRO A 322 30.62 -4.40 3.02
CA PRO A 322 30.33 -3.75 1.75
C PRO A 322 29.55 -2.43 1.94
N VAL A 323 30.04 -1.34 1.34
CA VAL A 323 29.38 -0.02 1.35
C VAL A 323 29.02 0.38 -0.08
N ILE A 324 27.76 0.75 -0.29
CA ILE A 324 27.24 1.20 -1.58
C ILE A 324 26.75 2.63 -1.44
N ALA A 325 27.41 3.55 -2.15
CA ALA A 325 27.02 4.96 -2.20
C ALA A 325 26.02 5.22 -3.34
N LEU A 326 24.87 5.78 -2.98
CA LEU A 326 23.74 6.04 -3.89
C LEU A 326 23.60 7.55 -4.17
N ASP A 327 23.06 7.88 -5.34
CA ASP A 327 22.65 9.23 -5.69
C ASP A 327 21.17 9.22 -6.09
N LEU A 328 20.40 10.15 -5.53
CA LEU A 328 18.94 10.23 -5.65
C LEU A 328 18.46 11.61 -6.10
N GLU A 329 19.38 12.53 -6.44
CA GLU A 329 19.04 13.93 -6.71
C GLU A 329 18.40 14.15 -8.09
N THR A 330 18.57 13.20 -9.02
CA THR A 330 17.96 13.23 -10.36
C THR A 330 17.07 12.02 -10.59
N VAL A 331 16.15 12.09 -11.55
CA VAL A 331 15.30 10.94 -11.91
C VAL A 331 16.16 9.77 -12.40
N GLU A 332 17.17 10.06 -13.20
CA GLU A 332 18.10 9.09 -13.76
C GLU A 332 18.91 8.41 -12.64
N SER A 333 19.47 9.19 -11.71
CA SER A 333 20.22 8.64 -10.59
C SER A 333 19.32 7.90 -9.60
N TYR A 334 18.11 8.38 -9.35
CA TYR A 334 17.08 7.70 -8.56
C TYR A 334 16.75 6.31 -9.11
N LEU A 335 16.40 6.21 -10.40
CA LEU A 335 16.07 4.92 -11.04
C LEU A 335 17.28 3.99 -11.07
N LYS A 336 18.49 4.52 -11.26
CA LYS A 336 19.72 3.74 -11.24
C LYS A 336 20.05 3.22 -9.83
N SER A 337 19.86 4.03 -8.80
CA SER A 337 20.00 3.63 -7.40
C SER A 337 19.01 2.52 -7.05
N LEU A 338 17.76 2.63 -7.51
CA LEU A 338 16.77 1.58 -7.36
C LEU A 338 17.23 0.26 -8.05
N GLU A 339 17.78 0.33 -9.25
CA GLU A 339 18.36 -0.82 -9.96
C GLU A 339 19.51 -1.46 -9.17
N ILE A 340 20.41 -0.66 -8.60
CA ILE A 340 21.54 -1.14 -7.78
C ILE A 340 21.00 -1.87 -6.55
N ILE A 341 20.07 -1.26 -5.80
CA ILE A 341 19.48 -1.89 -4.61
C ILE A 341 18.77 -3.17 -5.00
N GLY A 342 17.90 -3.15 -6.02
CA GLY A 342 17.19 -4.35 -6.48
C GLY A 342 18.14 -5.46 -6.91
N LYS A 343 19.25 -5.14 -7.58
CA LYS A 343 20.27 -6.12 -7.93
C LYS A 343 20.89 -6.75 -6.68
N VAL A 344 21.27 -5.93 -5.69
CA VAL A 344 21.87 -6.38 -4.41
C VAL A 344 20.91 -7.21 -3.56
N LEU A 345 19.61 -6.90 -3.58
CA LEU A 345 18.59 -7.61 -2.82
C LEU A 345 17.99 -8.81 -3.57
N GLY A 346 18.40 -9.05 -4.82
CA GLY A 346 17.82 -10.11 -5.66
C GLY A 346 16.42 -9.80 -6.20
N LYS A 347 15.98 -8.54 -6.16
CA LYS A 347 14.64 -8.03 -6.47
C LYS A 347 14.54 -7.31 -7.81
N ARG A 348 15.07 -7.94 -8.85
CA ARG A 348 15.12 -7.31 -10.19
C ARG A 348 13.74 -7.15 -10.82
N ASN A 349 12.82 -8.06 -10.55
CA ASN A 349 11.48 -8.02 -11.13
C ASN A 349 10.64 -6.91 -10.49
N GLU A 350 10.72 -6.78 -9.16
CA GLU A 350 10.08 -5.73 -8.37
C GLU A 350 10.57 -4.36 -8.84
N VAL A 351 11.89 -4.19 -8.96
CA VAL A 351 12.46 -2.92 -9.46
C VAL A 351 12.07 -2.63 -10.90
N LYS A 352 11.97 -3.63 -11.77
CA LYS A 352 11.49 -3.44 -13.14
C LYS A 352 10.05 -2.93 -13.17
N GLU A 353 9.18 -3.44 -12.30
CA GLU A 353 7.79 -3.00 -12.20
C GLU A 353 7.66 -1.59 -11.60
N ILE A 354 8.42 -1.29 -10.54
CA ILE A 354 8.50 0.07 -9.97
C ILE A 354 8.98 1.04 -11.05
N THR A 355 10.09 0.74 -11.74
CA THR A 355 10.62 1.59 -12.80
C THR A 355 9.60 1.83 -13.90
N LYS A 356 8.90 0.78 -14.34
CA LYS A 356 7.84 0.88 -15.35
C LYS A 356 6.70 1.77 -14.89
N TYR A 357 6.27 1.67 -13.62
CA TYR A 357 5.24 2.55 -13.06
C TYR A 357 5.68 4.02 -13.12
N TYR A 358 6.90 4.33 -12.68
CA TYR A 358 7.42 5.70 -12.63
C TYR A 358 7.56 6.28 -14.04
N VAL A 359 8.13 5.51 -14.97
CA VAL A 359 8.25 5.94 -16.37
C VAL A 359 6.89 6.22 -16.99
N ASN A 360 5.92 5.32 -16.83
CA ASN A 360 4.57 5.52 -17.37
C ASN A 360 3.89 6.77 -16.77
N ALA A 361 4.03 6.98 -15.47
CA ALA A 361 3.47 8.14 -14.78
C ALA A 361 4.12 9.46 -15.25
N MET A 362 5.44 9.48 -15.40
CA MET A 362 6.16 10.61 -15.99
C MET A 362 5.72 10.88 -17.43
N GLU A 363 5.62 9.85 -18.27
CA GLU A 363 5.18 9.97 -19.66
C GLU A 363 3.74 10.49 -19.75
N ARG A 364 2.83 10.04 -18.88
CA ARG A 364 1.44 10.53 -18.83
C ARG A 364 1.36 12.05 -18.64
N ILE A 365 2.26 12.61 -17.84
CA ILE A 365 2.34 14.06 -17.61
C ILE A 365 3.11 14.75 -18.75
N THR A 366 4.34 14.31 -19.01
CA THR A 366 5.27 14.96 -19.94
C THR A 366 4.82 14.92 -21.40
N ASN A 367 4.06 13.89 -21.83
CA ASN A 367 3.48 13.84 -23.17
C ASN A 367 2.45 14.95 -23.44
N LYS A 368 1.86 15.51 -22.38
CA LYS A 368 0.95 16.67 -22.48
C LYS A 368 1.73 17.98 -22.28
N THR A 369 2.57 18.07 -21.24
CA THR A 369 3.22 19.33 -20.83
C THR A 369 4.40 19.73 -21.71
N SER A 370 5.11 18.78 -22.35
CA SER A 370 6.23 19.08 -23.26
C SER A 370 5.83 19.85 -24.52
N LYS A 371 4.53 19.92 -24.81
CA LYS A 371 3.96 20.66 -25.95
C LYS A 371 3.80 22.15 -25.68
N PHE A 372 3.96 22.58 -24.43
CA PHE A 372 3.82 23.98 -24.05
C PHE A 372 5.03 24.81 -24.49
N SER A 373 4.75 25.94 -25.12
CA SER A 373 5.73 27.02 -25.23
C SER A 373 5.94 27.68 -23.86
N GLU A 374 7.06 28.40 -23.69
CA GLU A 374 7.42 29.01 -22.40
C GLU A 374 6.34 29.96 -21.86
N ASP A 375 5.62 30.68 -22.72
CA ASP A 375 4.54 31.59 -22.35
C ASP A 375 3.27 30.88 -21.85
N GLN A 376 3.13 29.58 -22.12
CA GLN A 376 2.01 28.77 -21.63
C GLN A 376 2.29 28.14 -20.27
N LYS A 377 3.54 28.15 -19.80
CA LYS A 377 3.92 27.52 -18.54
C LYS A 377 3.74 28.51 -17.37
N PRO A 378 2.99 28.14 -16.31
CA PRO A 378 2.85 29.01 -15.15
C PRO A 378 4.20 29.18 -14.43
N ARG A 379 4.45 30.39 -13.93
CA ARG A 379 5.59 30.66 -13.04
C ARG A 379 5.28 30.16 -11.64
N VAL A 380 6.11 29.29 -11.10
CA VAL A 380 5.86 28.59 -9.84
C VAL A 380 6.93 28.95 -8.82
N LEU A 381 6.50 29.36 -7.64
CA LEU A 381 7.35 29.42 -6.46
C LEU A 381 7.04 28.24 -5.56
N LEU A 382 8.02 27.35 -5.35
CA LEU A 382 7.96 26.39 -4.25
C LEU A 382 8.67 26.99 -3.04
N VAL A 383 7.97 27.03 -1.91
CA VAL A 383 8.44 27.67 -0.68
C VAL A 383 8.25 26.75 0.52
N MET A 384 9.26 26.74 1.40
CA MET A 384 9.13 26.18 2.74
C MET A 384 9.37 27.26 3.78
N TYR A 385 8.85 27.06 4.98
CA TYR A 385 9.25 27.86 6.15
C TYR A 385 10.19 27.06 7.05
N SER A 386 11.42 27.57 7.24
CA SER A 386 12.37 26.95 8.16
C SER A 386 12.14 27.46 9.58
N MET A 387 11.64 26.62 10.47
CA MET A 387 11.49 26.95 11.90
C MET A 387 12.82 27.30 12.57
N LYS A 388 13.93 26.72 12.09
CA LYS A 388 15.29 26.96 12.61
C LYS A 388 15.78 28.37 12.31
N SER A 389 15.69 28.79 11.04
CA SER A 389 16.12 30.14 10.63
C SER A 389 15.02 31.19 10.71
N LYS A 390 13.78 30.79 11.04
CA LYS A 390 12.58 31.64 11.06
C LYS A 390 12.42 32.45 9.76
N ALA A 391 12.58 31.77 8.63
CA ALA A 391 12.59 32.40 7.33
C ALA A 391 12.00 31.48 6.25
N PHE A 392 11.42 32.09 5.23
CA PHE A 392 11.03 31.40 4.02
C PHE A 392 12.25 31.02 3.19
N LYS A 393 12.19 29.85 2.56
CA LYS A 393 13.24 29.35 1.69
C LYS A 393 12.68 28.78 0.38
N ALA A 394 13.43 28.95 -0.69
CA ALA A 394 13.17 28.33 -1.99
C ALA A 394 14.30 27.37 -2.38
N PRO A 395 14.01 26.32 -3.18
CA PRO A 395 15.02 25.37 -3.63
C PRO A 395 15.90 26.00 -4.73
N GLY A 396 17.21 25.74 -4.68
CA GLY A 396 18.15 26.08 -5.75
C GLY A 396 18.20 25.05 -6.87
N GLN A 397 18.97 25.34 -7.91
CA GLN A 397 18.96 24.66 -9.20
C GLN A 397 19.24 23.14 -9.11
N GLU A 398 20.04 22.71 -8.13
CA GLU A 398 20.42 21.31 -7.94
C GLU A 398 19.34 20.48 -7.24
N TYR A 399 18.32 21.12 -6.66
CA TYR A 399 17.31 20.45 -5.85
C TYR A 399 16.15 19.90 -6.69
N PHE A 400 15.79 18.65 -6.42
CA PHE A 400 14.76 17.88 -7.13
C PHE A 400 13.41 18.62 -7.26
N GLN A 401 13.04 19.45 -6.30
CA GLN A 401 11.82 20.27 -6.31
C GLN A 401 11.67 21.12 -7.58
N ASN A 402 12.77 21.71 -8.05
CA ASN A 402 12.73 22.50 -9.30
C ASN A 402 12.46 21.60 -10.50
N ARG A 403 13.06 20.42 -10.53
CA ARG A 403 12.82 19.43 -11.59
C ARG A 403 11.38 18.92 -11.58
N LEU A 404 10.80 18.71 -10.40
CA LEU A 404 9.40 18.31 -10.24
C LEU A 404 8.45 19.32 -10.89
N ILE A 405 8.67 20.62 -10.65
CA ILE A 405 7.89 21.72 -11.25
C ILE A 405 8.04 21.72 -12.78
N GLU A 406 9.26 21.56 -13.28
CA GLU A 406 9.52 21.55 -14.73
C GLU A 406 8.84 20.35 -15.43
N MET A 407 8.93 19.16 -14.85
CA MET A 407 8.26 17.96 -15.39
C MET A 407 6.73 18.13 -15.40
N ALA A 408 6.18 18.80 -14.39
CA ALA A 408 4.77 19.17 -14.32
C ALA A 408 4.36 20.29 -15.30
N GLY A 409 5.29 20.83 -16.09
CA GLY A 409 5.01 21.87 -17.09
C GLY A 409 4.96 23.29 -16.53
N GLY A 410 5.61 23.56 -15.40
CA GLY A 410 5.80 24.91 -14.86
C GLY A 410 7.19 25.47 -15.13
N ILE A 411 7.38 26.73 -14.78
CA ILE A 411 8.70 27.39 -14.72
C ILE A 411 8.97 27.71 -13.25
N SER A 412 9.96 27.04 -12.64
CA SER A 412 10.37 27.44 -11.29
C SER A 412 11.05 28.80 -11.32
N VAL A 413 10.56 29.73 -10.49
CA VAL A 413 11.14 31.08 -10.38
C VAL A 413 12.46 31.10 -9.61
N SER A 414 12.76 30.05 -8.85
CA SER A 414 13.98 29.93 -8.05
C SER A 414 15.05 29.04 -8.70
N LYS A 415 14.83 28.58 -9.94
CA LYS A 415 15.72 27.64 -10.65
C LYS A 415 17.15 28.13 -10.89
N GLU A 416 17.41 29.43 -10.71
CA GLU A 416 18.74 30.04 -10.86
C GLU A 416 19.45 30.25 -9.51
N LEU A 417 18.79 29.94 -8.39
CA LEU A 417 19.44 30.02 -7.08
C LEU A 417 20.46 28.89 -6.93
N PRO A 418 21.61 29.14 -6.28
CA PRO A 418 22.66 28.15 -6.17
C PRO A 418 22.40 27.16 -5.04
N GLY A 419 22.82 25.92 -5.22
CA GLY A 419 22.82 24.89 -4.20
C GLY A 419 21.42 24.55 -3.68
N GLY A 420 21.32 24.41 -2.36
CA GLY A 420 20.11 23.92 -1.73
C GLY A 420 19.08 24.98 -1.35
N TRP A 421 18.58 24.89 -0.13
CA TRP A 421 17.55 25.79 0.37
C TRP A 421 18.09 27.19 0.63
N ASN A 422 17.67 28.15 -0.18
CA ASN A 422 18.07 29.56 -0.12
C ASN A 422 17.04 30.39 0.64
N VAL A 423 17.49 31.27 1.54
CA VAL A 423 16.61 32.23 2.23
C VAL A 423 16.11 33.26 1.23
N ILE A 424 14.81 33.50 1.22
CA ILE A 424 14.15 34.49 0.36
C ILE A 424 13.38 35.51 1.21
N ASN A 425 13.15 36.69 0.66
CA ASN A 425 12.31 37.72 1.26
C ASN A 425 11.11 38.05 0.34
N ILE A 426 10.20 38.88 0.84
CA ILE A 426 8.98 39.19 0.11
C ILE A 426 9.23 40.06 -1.13
N GLU A 427 10.27 40.90 -1.11
CA GLU A 427 10.67 41.73 -2.24
C GLU A 427 11.12 40.85 -3.43
N GLN A 428 11.93 39.81 -3.16
CA GLN A 428 12.36 38.82 -4.14
C GLN A 428 11.16 38.05 -4.71
N VAL A 429 10.20 37.66 -3.85
CA VAL A 429 8.97 36.99 -4.29
C VAL A 429 8.11 37.91 -5.17
N ALA A 430 8.04 39.20 -4.84
CA ALA A 430 7.33 40.20 -5.64
C ALA A 430 8.00 40.43 -7.01
N GLU A 431 9.33 40.43 -7.06
CA GLU A 431 10.10 40.51 -8.31
C GLU A 431 9.89 39.28 -9.20
N TRP A 432 9.91 38.08 -8.60
CA TRP A 432 9.59 36.85 -9.31
C TRP A 432 8.14 36.77 -9.77
N ASN A 433 7.22 37.39 -9.05
CA ASN A 433 5.81 37.50 -9.41
C ASN A 433 5.22 36.14 -9.87
N PRO A 434 5.18 35.13 -9.00
CA PRO A 434 4.71 33.80 -9.35
C PRO A 434 3.21 33.78 -9.64
N ASP A 435 2.80 32.92 -10.57
CA ASP A 435 1.41 32.64 -10.89
C ASP A 435 0.80 31.60 -9.93
N VAL A 436 1.65 30.70 -9.41
CA VAL A 436 1.29 29.67 -8.42
C VAL A 436 2.34 29.60 -7.31
N ILE A 437 1.90 29.46 -6.07
CA ILE A 437 2.77 29.15 -4.92
C ILE A 437 2.47 27.73 -4.44
N ILE A 438 3.49 26.90 -4.33
CA ILE A 438 3.42 25.57 -3.70
C ILE A 438 4.16 25.64 -2.36
N VAL A 439 3.46 25.30 -1.30
CA VAL A 439 3.98 25.33 0.07
C VAL A 439 4.32 23.92 0.52
N VAL A 440 5.55 23.71 0.97
CA VAL A 440 6.00 22.42 1.54
C VAL A 440 6.29 22.57 3.03
N GLY A 441 6.12 21.48 3.78
CA GLY A 441 6.38 21.43 5.21
C GLY A 441 6.90 20.06 5.61
N TYR A 442 7.98 20.04 6.39
CA TYR A 442 8.68 18.82 6.83
C TYR A 442 8.57 18.57 8.33
N SER A 443 7.65 19.26 9.00
CA SER A 443 7.40 19.11 10.44
C SER A 443 5.92 18.86 10.68
N PRO A 444 5.55 17.82 11.44
CA PRO A 444 4.15 17.59 11.81
C PRO A 444 3.59 18.72 12.70
N VAL A 445 4.45 19.46 13.41
CA VAL A 445 4.04 20.60 14.25
C VAL A 445 3.76 21.86 13.41
N TYR A 446 4.33 21.92 12.21
CA TYR A 446 4.23 23.06 11.31
C TYR A 446 4.10 22.58 9.85
N PRO A 447 2.97 21.95 9.51
CA PRO A 447 2.75 21.34 8.20
C PRO A 447 2.52 22.39 7.11
N SER A 448 2.56 21.97 5.84
CA SER A 448 2.35 22.83 4.66
C SER A 448 1.04 23.62 4.72
N THR A 449 -0.03 23.03 5.24
CA THR A 449 -1.34 23.69 5.42
C THR A 449 -1.29 24.88 6.36
N LYS A 450 -0.56 24.75 7.48
CA LYS A 450 -0.37 25.84 8.44
C LYS A 450 0.53 26.95 7.89
N ILE A 451 1.60 26.58 7.18
CA ILE A 451 2.47 27.55 6.50
C ILE A 451 1.67 28.34 5.44
N LYS A 452 0.81 27.65 4.67
CA LYS A 452 -0.11 28.28 3.71
C LYS A 452 -1.06 29.26 4.42
N GLU A 453 -1.66 28.86 5.54
CA GLU A 453 -2.54 29.74 6.32
C GLU A 453 -1.80 30.99 6.83
N ASP A 454 -0.58 30.83 7.34
CA ASP A 454 0.23 31.94 7.81
C ASP A 454 0.60 32.90 6.66
N ILE A 455 0.90 32.39 5.46
CA ILE A 455 1.12 33.21 4.25
C ILE A 455 -0.15 33.98 3.87
N LEU A 456 -1.31 33.31 3.88
CA LEU A 456 -2.59 33.95 3.53
C LEU A 456 -2.97 35.07 4.51
N ASN A 457 -2.57 34.96 5.78
CA ASN A 457 -2.85 35.93 6.83
C ASN A 457 -1.79 37.04 6.96
N ASP A 458 -0.64 36.91 6.27
CA ASP A 458 0.44 37.91 6.32
C ASP A 458 0.19 39.05 5.31
N PRO A 459 0.00 40.30 5.77
CA PRO A 459 -0.20 41.46 4.89
C PRO A 459 0.94 41.68 3.90
N ALA A 460 2.17 41.26 4.21
CA ALA A 460 3.31 41.37 3.31
C ALA A 460 3.10 40.53 2.03
N TRP A 461 2.46 39.37 2.16
CA TRP A 461 2.16 38.46 1.05
C TRP A 461 0.91 38.86 0.27
N GLY A 462 0.04 39.68 0.86
CA GLY A 462 -1.24 40.09 0.26
C GLY A 462 -1.14 40.85 -1.06
N GLN A 463 0.05 41.31 -1.47
CA GLN A 463 0.27 41.93 -2.78
C GLN A 463 0.70 40.96 -3.88
N ILE A 464 1.15 39.75 -3.54
CA ILE A 464 1.60 38.74 -4.49
C ILE A 464 0.41 38.20 -5.28
N ARG A 465 0.52 38.13 -6.61
CA ARG A 465 -0.58 37.74 -7.51
C ARG A 465 -1.18 36.38 -7.11
N ALA A 466 -0.34 35.35 -6.96
CA ALA A 466 -0.79 34.02 -6.56
C ALA A 466 -1.58 34.03 -5.24
N VAL A 467 -1.21 34.86 -4.27
CA VAL A 467 -1.92 34.98 -2.98
C VAL A 467 -3.29 35.66 -3.18
N LYS A 468 -3.33 36.77 -3.94
CA LYS A 468 -4.59 37.47 -4.26
C LYS A 468 -5.60 36.60 -5.00
N GLU A 469 -5.11 35.76 -5.90
CA GLU A 469 -5.93 34.86 -6.73
C GLU A 469 -6.24 33.53 -6.01
N GLY A 470 -5.74 33.32 -4.79
CA GLY A 470 -5.91 32.07 -4.05
C GLY A 470 -5.17 30.87 -4.65
N LYS A 471 -4.21 31.10 -5.56
CA LYS A 471 -3.36 30.09 -6.20
C LYS A 471 -2.16 29.73 -5.32
N ILE A 472 -2.44 29.41 -4.07
CA ILE A 472 -1.47 28.92 -3.10
C ILE A 472 -1.92 27.54 -2.60
N TYR A 473 -1.05 26.56 -2.76
CA TYR A 473 -1.38 25.15 -2.54
C TYR A 473 -0.40 24.50 -1.57
N ALA A 474 -0.91 23.79 -0.59
CA ALA A 474 -0.14 23.00 0.35
C ALA A 474 0.16 21.63 -0.26
N MET A 475 1.44 21.32 -0.47
CA MET A 475 1.89 20.01 -0.97
C MET A 475 1.38 18.90 -0.06
N PRO A 476 0.83 17.82 -0.63
CA PRO A 476 0.44 16.65 0.13
C PRO A 476 1.59 16.01 0.89
N ASN A 477 1.27 15.50 2.08
CA ASN A 477 2.23 14.88 3.00
C ASN A 477 1.53 13.82 3.85
N ASP A 478 2.12 12.63 3.97
CA ASP A 478 1.58 11.48 4.69
C ASP A 478 2.42 11.03 5.90
N GLY A 479 3.20 11.95 6.45
CA GLY A 479 4.42 11.65 7.20
C GLY A 479 5.65 12.15 6.44
N GLU A 480 5.60 12.03 5.12
CA GLU A 480 6.60 12.59 4.22
C GLU A 480 5.96 13.41 3.11
N SER A 481 6.56 14.56 2.84
CA SER A 481 6.11 15.44 1.76
C SER A 481 6.38 14.83 0.39
N TRP A 482 5.48 15.00 -0.58
CA TRP A 482 5.62 14.42 -1.92
C TRP A 482 6.55 15.20 -2.88
N ASP A 483 7.27 16.21 -2.40
CA ASP A 483 8.07 17.13 -3.25
C ASP A 483 9.54 16.74 -3.47
N TYR A 484 10.05 15.77 -2.72
CA TYR A 484 11.47 15.38 -2.70
C TYR A 484 11.64 13.92 -3.14
N PRO A 485 12.87 13.44 -3.47
CA PRO A 485 13.08 12.15 -4.14
C PRO A 485 12.94 10.93 -3.20
N ALA A 486 11.88 10.91 -2.40
CA ALA A 486 11.31 9.75 -1.71
C ALA A 486 10.42 8.94 -2.67
N PRO A 487 10.09 7.65 -2.42
CA PRO A 487 9.19 6.87 -3.27
C PRO A 487 7.95 7.62 -3.76
N LYS A 488 7.32 8.42 -2.91
CA LYS A 488 6.06 9.11 -3.20
C LYS A 488 6.19 10.32 -4.13
N TRP A 489 7.40 10.69 -4.58
CA TRP A 489 7.61 11.85 -5.46
C TRP A 489 6.78 11.79 -6.74
N ILE A 490 6.48 10.58 -7.24
CA ILE A 490 5.67 10.38 -8.44
C ILE A 490 4.21 10.82 -8.23
N LEU A 491 3.68 10.69 -7.01
CA LEU A 491 2.38 11.26 -6.64
C LEU A 491 2.44 12.78 -6.59
N GLY A 492 3.55 13.33 -6.10
CA GLY A 492 3.84 14.76 -6.15
C GLY A 492 3.86 15.32 -7.58
N LEU A 493 4.35 14.54 -8.55
CA LEU A 493 4.32 14.93 -9.97
C LEU A 493 2.89 14.99 -10.50
N TYR A 494 2.08 13.97 -10.24
CA TYR A 494 0.66 13.98 -10.61
C TYR A 494 -0.08 15.17 -10.00
N TRP A 495 0.11 15.39 -8.70
CA TRP A 495 -0.53 16.47 -7.98
C TRP A 495 -0.10 17.84 -8.53
N THR A 496 1.22 18.05 -8.69
CA THR A 496 1.75 19.32 -9.22
C THR A 496 1.24 19.57 -10.62
N ALA A 497 1.21 18.57 -11.50
CA ALA A 497 0.68 18.73 -12.86
C ALA A 497 -0.80 19.15 -12.86
N LYS A 498 -1.62 18.56 -11.97
CA LYS A 498 -3.04 18.94 -11.83
C LYS A 498 -3.21 20.35 -11.28
N VAL A 499 -2.43 20.74 -10.28
CA VAL A 499 -2.45 22.09 -9.70
C VAL A 499 -2.09 23.14 -10.74
N LEU A 500 -1.05 22.88 -11.54
CA LEU A 500 -0.59 23.82 -12.55
C LEU A 500 -1.50 23.88 -13.78
N HIS A 501 -2.12 22.75 -14.15
CA HIS A 501 -2.90 22.60 -15.39
C HIS A 501 -4.22 21.84 -15.16
N PRO A 502 -5.16 22.36 -14.36
CA PRO A 502 -6.35 21.61 -13.93
C PRO A 502 -7.28 21.22 -15.08
N GLU A 503 -7.39 22.04 -16.13
CA GLU A 503 -8.20 21.71 -17.31
C GLU A 503 -7.56 20.59 -18.16
N LEU A 504 -6.23 20.54 -18.25
CA LEU A 504 -5.49 19.55 -19.03
C LEU A 504 -5.48 18.16 -18.36
N PHE A 505 -5.55 18.16 -17.02
CA PHE A 505 -5.56 16.97 -16.18
C PHE A 505 -6.89 16.83 -15.41
N SER A 506 -8.00 17.20 -16.05
CA SER A 506 -9.34 17.05 -15.46
C SER A 506 -9.71 15.59 -15.20
N ASP A 507 -9.09 14.65 -15.92
CA ASP A 507 -9.26 13.20 -15.78
C ASP A 507 -8.38 12.58 -14.67
N LEU A 508 -7.46 13.35 -14.10
CA LEU A 508 -6.52 12.86 -13.10
C LEU A 508 -7.13 12.95 -11.69
N ASP A 509 -7.36 11.81 -11.06
CA ASP A 509 -7.83 11.71 -9.68
C ASP A 509 -6.67 11.36 -8.75
N ILE A 510 -6.19 12.36 -8.00
CA ILE A 510 -5.00 12.20 -7.15
C ILE A 510 -5.23 11.18 -6.03
N MET A 511 -6.43 11.12 -5.46
CA MET A 511 -6.74 10.15 -4.42
C MET A 511 -6.73 8.72 -4.96
N LYS A 512 -7.25 8.54 -6.18
CA LYS A 512 -7.20 7.24 -6.86
C LYS A 512 -5.78 6.81 -7.19
N GLU A 513 -4.95 7.71 -7.75
CA GLU A 513 -3.55 7.40 -8.07
C GLU A 513 -2.75 7.09 -6.80
N ALA A 514 -2.98 7.84 -5.73
CA ALA A 514 -2.34 7.59 -4.45
C ALA A 514 -2.79 6.25 -3.84
N ASN A 515 -4.09 5.90 -3.86
CA ASN A 515 -4.56 4.60 -3.40
C ASN A 515 -3.95 3.44 -4.20
N ASP A 516 -3.89 3.54 -5.53
CA ASP A 516 -3.22 2.55 -6.37
C ASP A 516 -1.75 2.39 -5.97
N PHE A 517 -1.04 3.50 -5.76
CA PHE A 517 0.36 3.48 -5.34
C PHE A 517 0.56 2.80 -3.97
N TYR A 518 -0.23 3.18 -2.96
CA TYR A 518 -0.14 2.60 -1.62
C TYR A 518 -0.50 1.11 -1.61
N GLU A 519 -1.60 0.73 -2.26
CA GLU A 519 -1.99 -0.68 -2.34
C GLU A 519 -0.96 -1.51 -3.09
N ARG A 520 -0.45 -0.98 -4.20
CA ARG A 520 0.47 -1.69 -5.10
C ARG A 520 1.83 -1.96 -4.46
N PHE A 521 2.40 -0.96 -3.79
CA PHE A 521 3.79 -1.02 -3.33
C PHE A 521 3.94 -1.21 -1.82
N PHE A 522 2.89 -0.94 -1.04
CA PHE A 522 2.94 -1.03 0.43
C PHE A 522 1.82 -1.91 1.01
N GLY A 523 0.87 -2.37 0.19
CA GLY A 523 -0.19 -3.28 0.63
C GLY A 523 -1.21 -2.66 1.58
N ILE A 524 -1.26 -1.33 1.68
CA ILE A 524 -2.19 -0.58 2.56
C ILE A 524 -3.16 0.28 1.74
N SER A 525 -4.33 0.59 2.32
CA SER A 525 -5.28 1.52 1.71
C SER A 525 -4.87 2.95 1.99
N ILE A 526 -5.21 3.89 1.08
CA ILE A 526 -5.06 5.32 1.36
C ILE A 526 -5.83 5.77 2.61
N ASN A 527 -6.88 5.04 3.00
CA ASN A 527 -7.66 5.35 4.20
C ASN A 527 -6.88 5.07 5.50
N ASP A 528 -5.84 4.24 5.43
CA ASP A 528 -4.94 3.96 6.55
C ASP A 528 -3.87 5.06 6.70
N VAL A 529 -3.73 5.91 5.68
CA VAL A 529 -2.68 6.92 5.56
C VAL A 529 -3.19 8.28 6.06
N SER A 530 -2.52 8.84 7.07
CA SER A 530 -2.84 10.18 7.59
C SER A 530 -2.29 11.27 6.66
N LEU A 531 -3.07 11.60 5.64
CA LEU A 531 -2.68 12.51 4.58
C LEU A 531 -3.12 13.96 4.86
N VAL A 532 -2.19 14.92 4.78
CA VAL A 532 -2.43 16.36 4.91
C VAL A 532 -2.05 17.08 3.61
N GLY A 533 -2.51 18.32 3.43
CA GLY A 533 -2.27 19.13 2.21
C GLY A 533 -3.54 19.28 1.35
N ASP A 534 -3.43 20.03 0.25
CA ASP A 534 -4.57 20.34 -0.63
C ASP A 534 -4.70 19.27 -1.73
N ILE A 535 -5.38 18.15 -1.46
CA ILE A 535 -5.45 17.02 -2.40
C ILE A 535 -6.58 17.10 -3.44
N SER A 536 -7.66 17.79 -3.08
CA SER A 536 -8.90 17.88 -3.88
C SER A 536 -8.99 19.18 -4.67
#